data_AF-A0A8J7G3S2-F1
#
_entry.id   AF-A0A8J7G3S2-F1
#
_cell.length_a   1.000
_cell.length_b   1.000
_cell.length_c   1.000
_cell.angle_alpha   90.00
_cell.angle_beta   90.00
_cell.angle_gamma   90.00
#
_symmetry.space_group_name_H-M   'P 1'
#
loop_
_entity.id
_entity.type
_entity.pdbx_description
1 polymer ?
#
loop_
_entity_poly.entity_id
_entity_poly.type
_entity_poly.pdbx_seq_one_letter_code
_entity_poly.pdbx_strand_id
1 'polypeptide(L)'
;MKWHEKYGKIGFFVGLTTLVLLILGVRTILGVELGWKNYLAFSIFAFTVGVIMTLLLFYKWMIAFWIFSAGLFIGFLEMYRNFLFSNAEHADSLGMLGLYSISALGCGLAVIVQLIQILMKRT
;
A
#
# COMPACT_ATOMS: atom_id res chain seq x y z
N MET A 1 13.29 -24.47 -9.26
CA MET A 1 12.79 -23.10 -9.44
C MET A 1 12.24 -22.63 -8.11
N LYS A 2 13.02 -21.78 -7.42
CA LYS A 2 13.07 -21.69 -5.95
C LYS A 2 12.02 -20.72 -5.42
N TRP A 3 11.31 -21.09 -4.35
CA TRP A 3 10.21 -20.35 -3.73
C TRP A 3 10.45 -18.84 -3.50
N HIS A 4 11.71 -18.42 -3.33
CA HIS A 4 12.11 -17.02 -3.22
C HIS A 4 11.78 -16.17 -4.47
N GLU A 5 11.86 -16.75 -5.67
CA GLU A 5 11.53 -16.04 -6.92
C GLU A 5 10.03 -15.71 -7.01
N LYS A 6 9.16 -16.54 -6.42
CA LYS A 6 7.71 -16.33 -6.47
C LYS A 6 7.28 -15.17 -5.56
N TYR A 7 7.81 -15.09 -4.34
CA TYR A 7 7.45 -14.02 -3.40
C TYR A 7 7.97 -12.65 -3.86
N GLY A 8 9.19 -12.60 -4.40
CA GLY A 8 9.74 -11.39 -4.99
C GLY A 8 8.91 -10.89 -6.17
N LYS A 9 8.41 -11.79 -7.02
CA LYS A 9 7.48 -11.42 -8.11
C LYS A 9 6.18 -10.82 -7.57
N ILE A 10 5.57 -11.40 -6.54
CA ILE A 10 4.32 -10.88 -5.97
C ILE A 10 4.54 -9.46 -5.42
N GLY A 11 5.57 -9.25 -4.60
CA GLY A 11 5.84 -7.92 -4.06
C GLY A 11 6.20 -6.90 -5.14
N PHE A 12 6.94 -7.30 -6.17
CA PHE A 12 7.20 -6.45 -7.34
C PHE A 12 5.91 -6.05 -8.05
N PHE A 13 5.01 -7.00 -8.32
CA PHE A 13 3.72 -6.73 -8.93
C PHE A 13 2.87 -5.79 -8.07
N VAL A 14 2.79 -6.02 -6.75
CA VAL A 14 2.03 -5.16 -5.85
C VAL A 14 2.61 -3.74 -5.79
N GLY A 15 3.94 -3.62 -5.76
CA GLY A 15 4.61 -2.32 -5.82
C GLY A 15 4.30 -1.61 -7.15
N LEU A 16 4.43 -2.31 -8.27
CA LEU A 16 4.13 -1.74 -9.59
C LEU A 16 2.66 -1.34 -9.73
N THR A 17 1.71 -2.15 -9.24
CA THR A 17 0.29 -1.77 -9.23
C THR A 17 0.04 -0.57 -8.33
N THR A 18 0.72 -0.47 -7.19
CA THR A 18 0.62 0.67 -6.27
C THR A 18 1.09 1.96 -6.96
N LEU A 19 2.22 1.88 -7.69
CA LEU A 19 2.74 3.01 -8.46
C LEU A 19 1.77 3.46 -9.56
N VAL A 20 1.25 2.50 -10.32
CA VAL A 20 0.29 2.76 -11.41
C VAL A 20 -0.98 3.41 -10.85
N LEU A 21 -1.55 2.88 -9.76
CA LEU A 21 -2.74 3.45 -9.13
C LEU A 21 -2.49 4.87 -8.62
N LEU A 22 -1.33 5.16 -8.01
CA LEU A 22 -0.98 6.52 -7.59
C LEU A 22 -0.92 7.49 -8.77
N ILE A 23 -0.22 7.11 -9.84
CA ILE A 23 -0.10 7.96 -11.03
C ILE A 23 -1.47 8.16 -11.69
N LEU A 24 -2.29 7.12 -11.79
CA LEU A 24 -3.64 7.24 -12.35
C LEU A 24 -4.52 8.17 -11.51
N GLY A 25 -4.53 8.00 -10.19
CA GLY A 25 -5.30 8.86 -9.29
C GLY A 25 -4.92 10.34 -9.41
N VAL A 26 -3.62 10.64 -9.34
CA VAL A 26 -3.19 12.05 -9.31
C VAL A 26 -3.15 12.69 -10.69
N ARG A 27 -2.63 12.00 -11.71
CA ARG A 27 -2.51 12.59 -13.05
C ARG A 27 -3.81 12.55 -13.84
N THR A 28 -4.54 11.44 -13.76
CA THR A 28 -5.69 11.20 -14.65
C THR A 28 -6.99 11.69 -14.03
N ILE A 29 -7.18 11.48 -12.73
CA ILE A 29 -8.43 11.86 -12.05
C ILE A 29 -8.37 13.31 -11.56
N LEU A 30 -7.32 13.69 -10.82
CA LEU A 30 -7.19 15.08 -10.35
C LEU A 30 -6.74 16.05 -11.46
N GLY A 31 -6.22 15.54 -12.58
CA GLY A 31 -5.72 16.38 -13.69
C GLY A 31 -4.49 17.21 -13.33
N VAL A 32 -3.80 16.88 -12.22
CA VAL A 32 -2.64 17.63 -11.73
C VAL A 32 -1.39 17.24 -12.50
N GLU A 33 -0.62 18.25 -12.91
CA GLU A 33 0.68 18.02 -13.55
C GLU A 33 1.69 17.49 -12.53
N LEU A 34 2.21 16.30 -12.80
CA LEU A 34 3.17 15.64 -11.92
C LEU A 34 4.58 16.16 -12.19
N GLY A 35 5.12 16.94 -11.26
CA GLY A 35 6.55 17.27 -11.24
C GLY A 35 7.41 16.05 -10.88
N TRP A 36 8.71 16.13 -11.19
CA TRP A 36 9.69 15.07 -10.90
C TRP A 36 9.68 14.60 -9.43
N LYS A 37 9.50 15.54 -8.49
CA LYS A 37 9.43 15.24 -7.06
C LYS A 37 8.26 14.31 -6.69
N ASN A 38 7.12 14.45 -7.36
CA ASN A 38 5.94 13.63 -7.11
C ASN A 38 6.15 12.20 -7.62
N TYR A 39 6.70 12.05 -8.82
CA TYR A 39 7.07 10.73 -9.35
C TYR A 39 8.06 10.00 -8.45
N LEU A 40 9.06 10.71 -7.92
CA LEU A 40 10.03 10.14 -7.00
C LEU A 40 9.35 9.67 -5.70
N ALA A 41 8.51 10.53 -5.10
CA ALA A 41 7.80 10.19 -3.87
C ALA A 41 6.88 8.96 -4.05
N PHE A 42 6.11 8.91 -5.14
CA PHE A 42 5.23 7.77 -5.44
C PHE A 42 6.03 6.49 -5.70
N SER A 43 7.18 6.59 -6.37
CA SER A 43 8.06 5.46 -6.61
C SER A 43 8.64 4.90 -5.31
N ILE A 44 9.06 5.77 -4.38
CA ILE A 44 9.54 5.36 -3.06
C ILE A 44 8.44 4.68 -2.26
N PHE A 45 7.22 5.24 -2.23
CA PHE A 45 6.10 4.64 -1.54
C PHE A 45 5.75 3.27 -2.12
N ALA A 46 5.58 3.18 -3.44
CA ALA A 46 5.27 1.95 -4.15
C ALA A 46 6.35 0.87 -3.94
N PHE A 47 7.62 1.26 -4.00
CA PHE A 47 8.74 0.36 -3.71
C PHE A 47 8.68 -0.14 -2.27
N THR A 48 8.42 0.74 -1.31
CA THR A 48 8.29 0.38 0.11
C THR A 48 7.17 -0.64 0.32
N VAL A 49 5.99 -0.40 -0.29
CA VAL A 49 4.87 -1.35 -0.25
C VAL A 49 5.27 -2.72 -0.83
N GLY A 50 5.94 -2.73 -1.99
CA GLY A 50 6.39 -3.97 -2.61
C GLY A 50 7.42 -4.74 -1.77
N VAL A 51 8.34 -4.03 -1.12
CA VAL A 51 9.32 -4.63 -0.18
C VAL A 51 8.60 -5.21 1.02
N ILE A 52 7.68 -4.48 1.65
CA ILE A 52 6.89 -4.98 2.80
C ILE A 52 6.14 -6.25 2.42
N MET A 53 5.42 -6.26 1.30
CA MET A 53 4.70 -7.45 0.81
C MET A 53 5.63 -8.64 0.59
N THR A 54 6.79 -8.40 0.00
CA THR A 54 7.81 -9.45 -0.20
C THR A 54 8.27 -10.02 1.13
N LEU A 55 8.57 -9.16 2.12
CA LEU A 55 9.03 -9.57 3.45
C LEU A 55 7.96 -10.40 4.18
N LEU A 56 6.70 -9.95 4.19
CA LEU A 56 5.60 -10.67 4.82
C LEU A 56 5.44 -12.08 4.24
N LEU A 57 5.51 -12.22 2.91
CA LEU A 57 5.43 -13.52 2.26
C LEU A 57 6.68 -14.37 2.47
N PHE A 58 7.87 -13.77 2.48
CA PHE A 58 9.14 -14.46 2.73
C PHE A 58 9.16 -15.10 4.12
N TYR A 59 8.69 -14.37 5.14
CA TYR A 59 8.54 -14.90 6.51
C TYR A 59 7.31 -15.81 6.71
N LYS A 60 6.54 -16.08 5.64
CA LYS A 60 5.30 -16.87 5.65
C LYS A 60 4.22 -16.29 6.58
N TRP A 61 4.24 -14.97 6.80
CA TRP A 61 3.27 -14.24 7.61
C TRP A 61 2.00 -13.96 6.78
N MET A 62 1.29 -15.03 6.42
CA MET A 62 0.14 -14.96 5.51
C MET A 62 -1.00 -14.11 6.08
N ILE A 63 -1.21 -14.12 7.41
CA ILE A 63 -2.26 -13.29 8.02
C ILE A 63 -1.91 -11.82 7.91
N ALA A 64 -0.66 -11.46 8.25
CA ALA A 64 -0.19 -10.09 8.07
C ALA A 64 -0.30 -9.63 6.60
N PHE A 65 0.08 -10.50 5.66
CA PHE A 65 -0.02 -10.19 4.23
C PHE A 65 -1.47 -9.82 3.82
N TRP A 66 -2.45 -10.61 4.23
CA TRP A 66 -3.85 -10.34 3.89
C TRP A 66 -4.39 -9.08 4.56
N ILE A 67 -4.08 -8.86 5.84
CA ILE A 67 -4.51 -7.66 6.56
C ILE A 67 -3.90 -6.40 5.93
N PHE A 68 -2.59 -6.42 5.65
CA PHE A 68 -1.92 -5.29 5.03
C PHE A 68 -2.46 -5.03 3.62
N SER A 69 -2.72 -6.08 2.84
CA SER A 69 -3.32 -5.95 1.50
C SER A 69 -4.72 -5.33 1.56
N ALA A 70 -5.55 -5.73 2.53
CA ALA A 70 -6.86 -5.13 2.75
C ALA A 70 -6.75 -3.66 3.16
N GLY A 71 -5.83 -3.33 4.07
CA GLY A 71 -5.57 -1.95 4.48
C GLY A 71 -5.12 -1.07 3.32
N LEU A 72 -4.18 -1.55 2.49
CA LEU A 72 -3.73 -0.86 1.29
C LEU A 72 -4.88 -0.62 0.30
N PHE A 73 -5.71 -1.65 0.08
CA PHE A 73 -6.88 -1.54 -0.80
C PHE A 73 -7.89 -0.52 -0.29
N ILE A 74 -8.20 -0.53 1.02
CA ILE A 74 -9.08 0.48 1.64
C ILE A 74 -8.47 1.88 1.54
N GLY A 75 -7.16 2.02 1.73
CA GLY A 75 -6.46 3.30 1.57
C GLY A 75 -6.59 3.86 0.15
N PHE A 76 -6.49 3.00 -0.87
CA PHE A 76 -6.73 3.41 -2.25
C PHE A 76 -8.18 3.79 -2.50
N LEU A 77 -9.14 3.01 -1.99
CA LEU A 77 -10.56 3.37 -2.10
C LEU A 77 -10.86 4.73 -1.48
N GLU A 78 -10.30 5.01 -0.30
CA GLU A 78 -10.44 6.30 0.37
C GLU A 78 -9.83 7.44 -0.44
N MET A 79 -8.63 7.23 -1.00
CA MET A 79 -7.97 8.21 -1.88
C MET A 79 -8.85 8.55 -3.08
N TYR A 80 -9.28 7.54 -3.83
CA TYR A 80 -10.12 7.72 -5.02
C TYR A 80 -11.48 8.32 -4.69
N ARG A 81 -12.07 7.93 -3.55
CA ARG A 81 -13.34 8.53 -3.08
C ARG A 81 -13.18 10.02 -2.84
N ASN A 82 -12.09 10.44 -2.19
CA ASN A 82 -11.84 11.86 -1.96
C ASN A 82 -11.61 12.61 -3.28
N PHE A 83 -10.87 12.03 -4.23
CA PHE A 83 -10.61 12.68 -5.52
C PHE A 83 -11.86 12.85 -6.39
N LEU A 84 -12.82 11.92 -6.28
CA LEU A 84 -14.02 11.93 -7.14
C LEU A 84 -15.22 12.66 -6.53
N PHE A 85 -15.39 12.61 -5.20
CA PHE A 85 -16.64 13.03 -4.55
C PHE A 85 -16.47 14.16 -3.55
N SER A 86 -15.23 14.53 -3.18
CA SER A 86 -15.02 15.61 -2.23
C SER A 86 -14.94 16.95 -2.94
N ASN A 87 -15.84 17.87 -2.58
CA ASN A 87 -15.79 19.28 -3.00
C ASN A 87 -14.86 20.11 -2.11
N ALA A 88 -14.05 19.47 -1.26
CA ALA A 88 -13.13 20.16 -0.37
C ALA A 88 -11.94 20.74 -1.16
N GLU A 89 -11.52 21.95 -0.80
CA GLU A 89 -10.38 22.66 -1.39
C GLU A 89 -9.04 21.89 -1.26
N HIS A 90 -8.99 20.88 -0.38
CA HIS A 90 -7.83 20.03 -0.12
C HIS A 90 -8.12 18.54 -0.32
N ALA A 91 -9.09 18.20 -1.18
CA ALA A 91 -9.46 16.81 -1.47
C ALA A 91 -8.28 15.94 -1.94
N ASP A 92 -7.33 16.54 -2.66
CA ASP A 92 -6.10 15.94 -3.15
C ASP A 92 -5.16 15.52 -2.00
N SER A 93 -4.87 16.46 -1.11
CA SER A 93 -3.99 16.26 0.04
C SER A 93 -4.61 15.29 1.04
N LEU A 94 -5.92 15.41 1.29
CA LEU A 94 -6.68 14.51 2.15
C LEU A 94 -6.71 13.08 1.61
N GLY A 95 -6.93 12.90 0.31
CA GLY A 95 -6.92 11.57 -0.31
C GLY A 95 -5.55 10.89 -0.19
N MET A 96 -4.47 11.63 -0.44
CA MET A 96 -3.09 11.12 -0.31
C MET A 96 -2.73 10.80 1.15
N LEU A 97 -3.05 11.70 2.08
CA LEU A 97 -2.86 11.46 3.52
C LEU A 97 -3.65 10.25 3.98
N GLY A 98 -4.90 10.10 3.55
CA GLY A 98 -5.74 8.94 3.83
C GLY A 98 -5.09 7.63 3.39
N LEU A 99 -4.57 7.56 2.15
CA LEU A 99 -3.85 6.39 1.67
C LEU A 99 -2.65 6.06 2.57
N TYR A 100 -1.80 7.04 2.89
CA TYR A 100 -0.62 6.82 3.70
C TYR A 100 -0.95 6.39 5.14
N SER A 101 -1.89 7.08 5.79
CA SER A 101 -2.31 6.78 7.15
C SER A 101 -2.97 5.40 7.25
N ILE A 102 -3.92 5.08 6.35
CA ILE A 102 -4.61 3.79 6.36
C ILE A 102 -3.64 2.64 6.05
N SER A 103 -2.71 2.84 5.10
CA SER A 103 -1.71 1.83 4.78
C SER A 103 -0.75 1.59 5.95
N ALA A 104 -0.30 2.65 6.63
CA ALA A 104 0.56 2.55 7.80
C ALA A 104 -0.15 1.83 8.96
N LEU A 105 -1.41 2.20 9.25
CA LEU A 105 -2.23 1.52 10.26
C LEU A 105 -2.48 0.06 9.90
N GLY A 106 -2.81 -0.23 8.64
CA GLY A 106 -2.99 -1.59 8.14
C GLY A 106 -1.73 -2.44 8.30
N CYS A 107 -0.56 -1.87 8.03
CA CYS A 107 0.72 -2.54 8.25
C CYS A 107 0.99 -2.79 9.75
N GLY A 108 0.77 -1.79 10.60
CA GLY A 108 0.94 -1.92 12.05
C GLY A 108 0.03 -3.00 12.63
N LEU A 109 -1.25 -2.99 12.26
CA LEU A 109 -2.23 -3.97 12.70
C LEU A 109 -1.90 -5.37 12.18
N ALA A 110 -1.48 -5.49 10.93
CA ALA A 110 -1.03 -6.75 10.33
C ALA A 110 0.11 -7.40 11.14
N VAL A 111 1.12 -6.61 11.53
CA VAL A 111 2.24 -7.10 12.34
C VAL A 111 1.78 -7.48 13.74
N ILE A 112 0.99 -6.64 14.42
CA ILE A 112 0.47 -6.92 15.77
C ILE A 112 -0.32 -8.24 15.78
N VAL A 113 -1.29 -8.41 14.88
CA VAL A 113 -2.13 -9.62 14.79
C VAL A 113 -1.26 -10.85 14.53
N GLN A 114 -0.28 -10.73 13.64
CA GLN A 114 0.61 -11.83 13.32
C GLN A 114 1.52 -12.23 14.50
N LEU A 115 2.02 -11.25 15.27
CA LEU A 115 2.81 -11.52 16.46
C LEU A 115 1.98 -12.21 17.55
N ILE A 116 0.74 -11.76 17.78
CA ILE A 116 -0.19 -12.42 18.72
C ILE A 116 -0.38 -13.89 18.33
N GLN A 117 -0.64 -14.17 17.05
CA GLN A 117 -0.80 -15.55 16.55
C GLN A 117 0.44 -16.42 16.81
N ILE A 118 1.64 -15.87 16.62
CA ILE A 118 2.90 -16.58 16.85
C ILE A 118 3.07 -16.91 18.35
N LEU A 119 2.75 -15.98 19.23
CA LEU A 119 2.83 -16.18 20.69
C LEU A 119 1.83 -17.23 21.17
N MET A 120 0.58 -17.17 20.70
CA MET A 120 -0.47 -18.14 21.05
C MET A 120 -0.14 -19.57 20.60
N LYS A 121 0.59 -19.75 19.50
CA LYS A 121 1.02 -21.07 19.03
C LYS A 121 2.23 -21.64 19.76
N ARG A 122 2.95 -20.79 20.50
CA ARG A 122 4.13 -21.17 21.29
C ARG A 122 3.80 -21.48 22.75
N THR A 123 2.59 -21.10 23.20
CA THR A 123 2.05 -21.42 24.53
C THR A 123 1.27 -22.72 24.42
#